data_AF-A0A1F6Q8L1-F1
#
_entry.id   AF-A0A1F6Q8L1-F1
#
_cell.length_a   1.000
_cell.length_b   1.000
_cell.length_c   1.000
_cell.angle_alpha   90.00
_cell.angle_beta   90.00
_cell.angle_gamma   90.00
#
_symmetry.space_group_name_H-M   'P 1'
#
loop_
_entity.id
_entity.type
_entity.pdbx_description
1 polymer ?
#
loop_
_entity_poly.entity_id
_entity_poly.type
_entity_poly.pdbx_seq_one_letter_code
_entity_poly.pdbx_strand_id
1 'polypeptide(L)' 'MHKKTVLKIKMRLLELNISQKQIAQELGITEGAVSHLVNRKSTSKRFDEWVKNRLGIDINKESE' A
#
# COMPACT_ATOMS: atom_id res chain seq x y z
N MET A 1 -1.26 -15.86 -4.47
CA MET A 1 -1.98 -15.70 -3.18
C MET A 1 -2.24 -14.24 -2.78
N HIS A 2 -1.49 -13.22 -3.24
CA HIS A 2 -1.64 -11.82 -2.77
C HIS A 2 -2.74 -10.96 -3.42
N LYS A 3 -3.61 -11.51 -4.28
CA LYS A 3 -4.62 -10.71 -5.02
C LYS A 3 -5.64 -10.05 -4.09
N LYS A 4 -6.04 -10.72 -3.00
CA LYS A 4 -6.99 -10.17 -2.01
C LYS A 4 -6.45 -8.92 -1.33
N THR A 5 -5.21 -8.97 -0.84
CA THR A 5 -4.58 -7.83 -0.15
C THR A 5 -4.39 -6.63 -1.07
N VAL A 6 -3.96 -6.85 -2.32
CA VAL A 6 -3.85 -5.77 -3.32
C VAL A 6 -5.20 -5.10 -3.55
N LEU A 7 -6.27 -5.89 -3.68
CA LEU A 7 -7.62 -5.35 -3.86
C LEU A 7 -8.06 -4.53 -2.65
N LYS A 8 -7.82 -5.05 -1.43
CA LYS A 8 -8.14 -4.40 -0.16
C LYS A 8 -7.44 -3.06 0.00
N ILE A 9 -6.14 -2.99 -0.32
CA ILE A 9 -5.37 -1.75 -0.33
C ILE A 9 -6.00 -0.75 -1.32
N LYS A 10 -6.28 -1.17 -2.56
CA LYS A 10 -6.86 -0.29 -3.58
C LYS A 10 -8.25 0.24 -3.19
N MET A 11 -9.11 -0.63 -2.65
CA MET A 11 -10.43 -0.22 -2.15
C MET A 11 -10.28 0.80 -1.03
N ARG A 12 -9.35 0.57 -0.08
CA ARG A 12 -9.21 1.46 1.06
C ARG A 12 -8.60 2.81 0.69
N LEU A 13 -7.68 2.83 -0.28
CA LEU A 13 -7.18 4.08 -0.87
C LEU A 13 -8.30 4.88 -1.54
N LEU A 14 -9.20 4.21 -2.25
CA LEU A 14 -10.35 4.85 -2.90
C LEU A 14 -11.33 5.43 -1.87
N GLU A 15 -11.67 4.66 -0.83
CA GLU A 15 -12.59 5.07 0.24
C GLU A 15 -12.08 6.28 1.04
N LEU A 16 -10.75 6.40 1.19
CA LEU A 16 -10.10 7.51 1.89
C LEU A 16 -9.71 8.67 0.96
N ASN A 17 -10.00 8.57 -0.34
CA ASN A 17 -9.59 9.52 -1.36
C ASN A 17 -8.06 9.81 -1.35
N ILE A 18 -7.25 8.77 -1.12
CA ILE A 18 -5.79 8.86 -1.09
C ILE A 18 -5.24 8.49 -2.47
N SER A 19 -4.56 9.44 -3.09
CA SER A 19 -3.86 9.27 -4.36
C SER A 19 -2.45 8.72 -4.19
N GLN A 20 -1.91 8.05 -5.22
CA GLN A 20 -0.51 7.59 -5.21
C GLN A 20 0.49 8.74 -5.07
N LYS A 21 0.16 9.92 -5.60
CA LYS A 21 0.93 11.16 -5.43
C LYS A 21 1.08 11.57 -3.96
N GLN A 22 0.00 11.50 -3.18
CA GLN A 22 0.06 11.81 -1.75
C GLN A 22 0.94 10.81 -1.00
N ILE A 23 0.80 9.51 -1.29
CA ILE A 23 1.64 8.46 -0.69
C ILE A 23 3.11 8.70 -1.04
N ALA A 24 3.40 9.03 -2.30
CA ALA A 24 4.73 9.34 -2.80
C ALA A 24 5.34 10.53 -2.02
N GLN A 25 4.57 11.59 -1.78
CA GLN A 25 4.99 12.74 -0.98
C GLN A 25 5.22 12.38 0.49
N GLU A 26 4.32 11.64 1.13
CA GLU A 26 4.46 11.21 2.53
C GLU A 26 5.68 10.30 2.76
N LEU A 27 5.98 9.44 1.78
CA LEU A 27 7.08 8.48 1.85
C LEU A 27 8.38 9.01 1.25
N GLY A 28 8.37 10.15 0.57
CA GLY A 28 9.53 10.69 -0.13
C GLY A 28 10.05 9.77 -1.24
N ILE A 29 9.14 9.13 -1.98
CA ILE A 29 9.44 8.23 -3.11
C ILE A 29 8.66 8.65 -4.36
N THR A 30 8.87 7.98 -5.49
CA THR A 30 8.13 8.28 -6.73
C THR A 30 6.79 7.55 -6.80
N GLU A 31 5.84 8.10 -7.57
CA GLU A 31 4.54 7.44 -7.81
C GLU A 31 4.70 6.06 -8.48
N GLY A 32 5.71 5.89 -9.34
CA GLY A 32 6.05 4.59 -9.92
C GLY A 32 6.44 3.55 -8.87
N ALA A 33 7.24 3.95 -7.87
CA ALA A 33 7.59 3.08 -6.75
C ALA A 33 6.36 2.72 -5.91
N VAL A 34 5.47 3.69 -5.63
CA VAL A 34 4.19 3.44 -4.95
C VAL A 34 3.35 2.42 -5.74
N SER A 35 3.25 2.57 -7.05
CA SER A 35 2.51 1.63 -7.90
C SER A 35 3.07 0.20 -7.80
N HIS A 36 4.40 0.05 -7.78
CA HIS A 36 5.03 -1.26 -7.58
C HIS A 36 4.73 -1.85 -6.20
N LEU A 37 4.74 -1.03 -5.15
CA LEU A 37 4.44 -1.44 -3.79
C LEU A 37 2.96 -1.85 -3.60
N VAL A 38 2.03 -1.01 -4.08
CA VAL A 38 0.57 -1.28 -4.05
C VAL A 38 0.24 -2.56 -4.80
N ASN A 39 0.86 -2.79 -5.96
CA ASN A 39 0.65 -4.01 -6.74
C ASN A 39 1.51 -5.20 -6.26
N ARG A 40 2.24 -5.05 -5.14
CA ARG A 40 3.13 -6.07 -4.56
C ARG A 40 4.17 -6.63 -5.55
N LYS A 41 4.59 -5.81 -6.51
CA LYS A 41 5.74 -6.09 -7.39
C LYS A 41 7.08 -5.80 -6.70
N SER A 42 7.05 -5.05 -5.60
CA SER A 42 8.19 -4.78 -4.73
C SER A 42 7.71 -4.75 -3.28
N THR A 43 8.63 -4.92 -2.33
CA THR A 43 8.36 -4.90 -0.89
C THR A 43 9.10 -3.74 -0.23
N SER A 44 8.53 -3.18 0.83
CA SER A 44 9.17 -2.13 1.63
C SER A 44 8.56 -2.13 3.01
N LYS A 45 9.40 -2.29 4.05
CA LYS A 45 8.95 -2.24 5.45
C LYS A 45 8.25 -0.92 5.76
N ARG A 46 8.81 0.19 5.28
CA ARG A 46 8.25 1.54 5.46
C ARG A 46 6.86 1.68 4.83
N PHE A 47 6.64 1.09 3.66
CA PHE A 47 5.32 1.10 3.02
C PHE A 47 4.34 0.17 3.74
N ASP A 48 4.78 -1.02 4.15
CA ASP A 48 3.93 -1.97 4.85
C ASP A 48 3.47 -1.41 6.21
N GLU A 49 4.35 -0.72 6.94
CA GLU A 49 4.01 0.03 8.16
C GLU A 49 3.06 1.19 7.86
N TRP A 50 3.29 1.93 6.76
CA TRP A 50 2.39 3.00 6.34
C TRP A 50 0.98 2.46 6.05
N VAL A 51 0.86 1.33 5.33
CA VAL A 51 -0.41 0.67 5.05
C VAL A 51 -1.09 0.22 6.34
N LYS A 52 -0.34 -0.35 7.28
CA LYS A 52 -0.88 -0.74 8.58
C LYS A 52 -1.41 0.44 9.38
N ASN A 53 -0.65 1.54 9.45
CA ASN A 53 -1.00 2.71 10.25
C ASN A 53 -2.09 3.57 9.61
N ARG A 54 -2.08 3.76 8.28
CA ARG A 54 -3.02 4.64 7.56
C ARG A 54 -4.26 3.91 7.08
N LEU A 55 -4.13 2.65 6.65
CA LEU A 55 -5.23 1.88 6.07
C LEU A 55 -5.78 0.81 7.04
N GLY A 56 -5.09 0.52 8.14
CA GLY A 56 -5.49 -0.53 9.09
C GLY A 56 -5.32 -1.94 8.54
N ILE A 57 -4.48 -2.13 7.52
CA ILE A 57 -4.30 -3.42 6.84
C ILE A 57 -2.94 -4.01 7.25
N ASP A 58 -2.96 -5.19 7.88
CA ASP A 58 -1.73 -5.93 8.18
C ASP A 58 -1.42 -6.90 7.04
N ILE A 59 -0.43 -6.54 6.22
CA ILE A 59 -0.06 -7.30 5.02
C ILE A 59 0.68 -8.61 5.37
N ASN A 60 1.30 -8.69 6.55
CA ASN A 60 2.09 -9.86 6.96
C ASN A 60 1.22 -10.98 7.53
N LYS A 61 0.07 -10.64 8.14
CA LYS A 61 -0.88 -11.63 8.67
C LYS A 61 -1.69 -12.39 7.61
N GLU A 62 -1.72 -11.92 6.36
CA GLU A 62 -2.42 -12.60 5.26
C GLU A 62 -1.50 -13.51 4.43
N SER A 63 -0.26 -13.74 4.90
CA SER A 63 0.70 -14.65 4.25
C SER A 63 0.83 -16.01 4.96
N GLU A 64 0.06 -16.23 6.02
CA GLU A 64 -0.10 -17.53 6.73
C GLU A 64 -1.33 -18.29 6.23
#